data_AF-A0A515EPG9-F1
#
_entry.id   AF-A0A515EPG9-F1
#
_cell.length_a   1.000
_cell.length_b   1.000
_cell.length_c   1.000
_cell.angle_alpha   90.00
_cell.angle_beta   90.00
_cell.angle_gamma   90.00
#
_symmetry.space_group_name_H-M   'P 1'
#
loop_
_entity.id
_entity.type
_entity.pdbx_description
1 polymer ?
#
loop_
_entity_poly.entity_id
_entity_poly.type
_entity_poly.pdbx_seq_one_letter_code
_entity_poly.pdbx_strand_id
1 'polypeptide(L)'
;MNHLALITKTQSLIAAGDIVGAESALSELADTEGDHALMVVLEQLPAKDVLAVIREYDDSKESVVNMLVSPEMFARAVVIEKQYKDLTRTHLRGMMNSVIFRGDKEPAEFLNAIGDLDGGSEALADYFTEKWSRIEAFARTGNFDTIEDDGEMLSESALYGNAYASPRLEQEEVADQDWMELAWILRYQNPDLFIEMLLVLRAKARAHDLGLGEEHELEEEDARVETGDTDRGRATPASRESDEESAI
;
A
#
# COMPACT_ATOMS: atom_id res chain seq x y z
N MET A 1 -24.03 -1.68 -18.82
CA MET A 1 -23.38 -2.99 -19.01
C MET A 1 -23.82 -3.91 -17.85
N ASN A 2 -23.77 -5.25 -17.93
CA ASN A 2 -24.10 -6.08 -16.75
C ASN A 2 -22.87 -6.11 -15.83
N HIS A 3 -22.93 -5.48 -14.65
CA HIS A 3 -21.81 -5.41 -13.69
C HIS A 3 -21.20 -6.78 -13.39
N LEU A 4 -22.01 -7.84 -13.32
CA LEU A 4 -21.52 -9.21 -13.10
C LEU A 4 -20.63 -9.70 -14.25
N ALA A 5 -20.96 -9.35 -15.50
CA ALA A 5 -20.17 -9.71 -16.66
C ALA A 5 -18.84 -8.95 -16.68
N LEU A 6 -18.84 -7.68 -16.28
CA LEU A 6 -17.61 -6.90 -16.12
C LEU A 6 -16.72 -7.49 -15.03
N ILE A 7 -17.26 -7.78 -13.84
CA ILE A 7 -16.54 -8.43 -12.74
C ILE A 7 -15.88 -9.74 -13.23
N THR A 8 -16.64 -10.60 -13.91
CA THR A 8 -16.12 -11.86 -14.45
C THR A 8 -15.00 -11.63 -15.46
N LYS A 9 -15.13 -10.62 -16.33
CA LYS A 9 -14.11 -10.24 -17.31
C LYS A 9 -12.84 -9.74 -16.61
N THR A 10 -12.97 -8.81 -15.66
CA THR A 10 -11.86 -8.27 -14.87
C THR A 10 -11.10 -9.38 -14.15
N GLN A 11 -11.81 -10.29 -13.48
CA GLN A 11 -11.20 -11.44 -12.80
C GLN A 11 -10.48 -12.38 -13.76
N SER A 12 -11.04 -12.62 -14.95
CA SER A 12 -10.41 -13.45 -15.96
C SER A 12 -9.12 -12.83 -16.50
N LEU A 13 -9.11 -11.50 -16.69
CA LEU A 13 -7.94 -10.75 -17.13
C LEU A 13 -6.82 -10.78 -16.07
N ILE A 14 -7.17 -10.56 -14.80
CA ILE A 14 -6.22 -10.66 -13.68
C ILE A 14 -5.64 -12.07 -13.58
N ALA A 15 -6.48 -13.11 -13.68
CA ALA A 15 -6.02 -14.50 -13.65
C ALA A 15 -5.13 -14.86 -14.85
N ALA A 16 -5.24 -14.15 -15.97
CA ALA A 16 -4.38 -14.28 -17.13
C ALA A 16 -3.10 -13.42 -17.06
N GLY A 17 -2.92 -12.63 -15.99
CA GLY A 17 -1.80 -11.69 -15.83
C GLY A 17 -1.95 -10.38 -16.60
N ASP A 18 -3.10 -10.15 -17.25
CA ASP A 18 -3.39 -8.92 -18.01
C ASP A 18 -3.99 -7.84 -17.11
N ILE A 19 -3.16 -7.29 -16.23
CA ILE A 19 -3.57 -6.24 -15.29
C ILE A 19 -3.95 -4.95 -16.03
N VAL A 20 -3.24 -4.62 -17.12
CA VAL A 20 -3.53 -3.42 -17.93
C VAL A 20 -4.89 -3.56 -18.61
N GLY A 21 -5.21 -4.73 -19.16
CA GLY A 21 -6.53 -5.00 -19.71
C GLY A 21 -7.64 -4.98 -18.66
N ALA A 22 -7.36 -5.49 -17.45
CA ALA A 22 -8.30 -5.44 -16.33
C ALA A 22 -8.60 -4.00 -15.92
N GLU A 23 -7.58 -3.16 -15.77
CA GLU A 23 -7.73 -1.75 -15.45
C GLU A 23 -8.43 -0.99 -16.58
N SER A 24 -8.07 -1.23 -17.84
CA SER A 24 -8.74 -0.61 -18.99
C SER A 24 -10.24 -0.91 -19.03
N ALA A 25 -10.64 -2.14 -18.70
CA ALA A 25 -12.06 -2.52 -18.63
C ALA A 25 -12.81 -1.82 -17.49
N LEU A 26 -12.15 -1.57 -16.35
CA LEU A 26 -12.71 -0.81 -15.24
C LEU A 26 -12.81 0.68 -15.58
N SER A 27 -11.79 1.23 -16.23
CA SER A 27 -11.76 2.63 -16.69
C SER A 27 -12.83 2.91 -17.74
N GLU A 28 -13.05 1.98 -18.68
CA GLU A 28 -14.15 2.09 -19.65
C GLU A 28 -15.54 2.17 -18.96
N LEU A 29 -15.73 1.50 -17.82
CA LEU A 29 -16.97 1.64 -17.04
C LEU A 29 -17.11 3.05 -16.46
N ALA A 30 -16.04 3.63 -15.91
CA ALA A 30 -16.07 5.00 -15.41
C ALA A 30 -16.37 6.00 -16.53
N ASP A 31 -15.75 5.84 -17.69
CA ASP A 31 -15.96 6.72 -18.85
C ASP A 31 -17.40 6.64 -19.40
N THR A 32 -18.02 5.46 -19.34
CA THR A 32 -19.34 5.21 -19.96
C THR A 32 -20.51 5.37 -19.00
N GLU A 33 -20.35 4.98 -17.73
CA GLU A 33 -21.42 4.92 -16.72
C GLU A 33 -21.12 5.77 -15.47
N GLY A 34 -19.92 6.34 -15.37
CA GLY A 34 -19.49 7.25 -14.31
C GLY A 34 -18.83 6.58 -13.11
N ASP A 35 -18.12 7.38 -12.31
CA ASP A 35 -17.35 6.94 -11.14
C ASP A 35 -18.17 6.13 -10.13
N HIS A 36 -19.45 6.47 -9.95
CA HIS A 36 -20.33 5.74 -9.05
C HIS A 36 -20.57 4.30 -9.51
N ALA A 37 -20.70 4.06 -10.82
CA ALA A 37 -20.84 2.71 -11.35
C ALA A 37 -19.57 1.90 -11.11
N LEU A 38 -18.39 2.51 -11.30
CA LEU A 38 -17.11 1.88 -11.00
C LEU A 38 -16.98 1.56 -9.50
N MET A 39 -17.31 2.48 -8.60
CA MET A 39 -17.29 2.22 -7.14
C MET A 39 -18.14 1.00 -6.77
N VAL A 40 -19.35 0.87 -7.31
CA VAL A 40 -20.24 -0.28 -7.06
C VAL A 40 -19.61 -1.60 -7.54
N VAL A 41 -18.83 -1.57 -8.62
CA VAL A 41 -18.10 -2.75 -9.12
C VAL A 41 -16.88 -3.06 -8.24
N LEU A 42 -16.11 -2.05 -7.84
CA LEU A 42 -14.95 -2.23 -6.95
C LEU A 42 -15.36 -2.82 -5.60
N GLU A 43 -16.51 -2.42 -5.04
CA GLU A 43 -17.04 -2.98 -3.79
C GLU A 43 -17.41 -4.47 -3.89
N GLN A 44 -17.70 -4.96 -5.09
CA GLN A 44 -18.05 -6.36 -5.33
C GLN A 44 -16.83 -7.22 -5.71
N LEU A 45 -15.72 -6.60 -6.11
CA LEU A 45 -14.49 -7.32 -6.41
C LEU A 45 -13.85 -7.84 -5.12
N PRO A 46 -13.28 -9.06 -5.13
CA PRO A 46 -12.41 -9.52 -4.07
C PRO A 46 -11.24 -8.56 -3.83
N ALA A 47 -10.84 -8.36 -2.58
CA ALA A 47 -9.76 -7.44 -2.23
C ALA A 47 -8.44 -7.76 -2.97
N LYS A 48 -8.14 -9.04 -3.20
CA LYS A 48 -6.96 -9.47 -3.98
C LYS A 48 -7.00 -9.01 -5.44
N ASP A 49 -8.18 -8.90 -6.03
CA ASP A 49 -8.36 -8.49 -7.42
C ASP A 49 -8.26 -6.95 -7.52
N VAL A 50 -8.79 -6.23 -6.53
CA VAL A 50 -8.57 -4.79 -6.39
C VAL A 50 -7.08 -4.50 -6.19
N LEU A 51 -6.42 -5.21 -5.26
CA LEU A 51 -4.98 -5.11 -5.01
C LEU A 51 -4.16 -5.31 -6.28
N ALA A 52 -4.44 -6.39 -7.04
CA ALA A 52 -3.71 -6.70 -8.26
C ALA A 52 -3.72 -5.55 -9.27
N VAL A 53 -4.81 -4.78 -9.33
CA VAL A 53 -4.89 -3.58 -10.17
C VAL A 53 -4.13 -2.43 -9.53
N ILE A 54 -4.49 -2.01 -8.32
CA ILE A 54 -3.95 -0.76 -7.73
C ILE A 54 -2.43 -0.80 -7.47
N ARG A 55 -1.86 -2.00 -7.28
CA ARG A 55 -0.43 -2.23 -7.02
C ARG A 55 0.47 -1.92 -8.22
N GLU A 56 -0.07 -1.93 -9.43
CA GLU A 56 0.68 -1.67 -10.67
C GLU A 56 0.72 -0.19 -11.08
N TYR A 57 0.18 0.69 -10.23
CA TYR A 57 0.00 2.11 -10.50
C TYR A 57 0.51 2.91 -9.29
N ASP A 58 1.17 4.02 -9.58
CA ASP A 58 1.81 4.93 -8.62
C ASP A 58 1.70 6.38 -9.13
N ASP A 59 2.36 7.34 -8.46
CA ASP A 59 2.30 8.75 -8.85
C ASP A 59 2.84 9.04 -10.26
N SER A 60 3.65 8.13 -10.83
CA SER A 60 4.15 8.24 -12.20
C SER A 60 3.20 7.63 -13.24
N LYS A 61 2.25 6.81 -12.79
CA LYS A 61 1.31 6.05 -13.62
C LYS A 61 -0.06 6.06 -12.96
N GLU A 62 -0.84 7.09 -13.26
CA GLU A 62 -2.17 7.29 -12.70
C GLU A 62 -3.16 6.19 -13.12
N SER A 63 -4.11 5.86 -12.23
CA SER A 63 -5.27 5.03 -12.54
C SER A 63 -6.52 5.61 -11.89
N VAL A 64 -7.63 5.58 -12.63
CA VAL A 64 -8.96 5.95 -12.08
C VAL A 64 -9.36 5.02 -10.93
N VAL A 65 -8.86 3.78 -10.92
CA VAL A 65 -9.10 2.84 -9.81
C VAL A 65 -8.43 3.36 -8.54
N ASN A 66 -7.17 3.80 -8.60
CA ASN A 66 -6.47 4.43 -7.46
C ASN A 66 -7.19 5.69 -6.98
N MET A 67 -7.86 6.43 -7.88
CA MET A 67 -8.65 7.62 -7.54
C MET A 67 -9.98 7.31 -6.84
N LEU A 68 -10.55 6.12 -7.01
CA LEU A 68 -11.91 5.80 -6.56
C LEU A 68 -12.00 4.75 -5.47
N VAL A 69 -10.93 4.00 -5.17
CA VAL A 69 -10.94 3.08 -4.02
C VAL A 69 -11.29 3.83 -2.74
N SER A 70 -12.22 3.31 -1.95
CA SER A 70 -12.52 3.89 -0.63
C SER A 70 -11.41 3.54 0.38
N PRO A 71 -11.30 4.26 1.50
CA PRO A 71 -10.41 3.91 2.60
C PRO A 71 -10.51 2.43 3.02
N GLU A 72 -11.73 1.89 3.12
CA GLU A 72 -11.97 0.52 3.55
C GLU A 72 -11.59 -0.50 2.46
N MET A 73 -11.84 -0.18 1.19
CA MET A 73 -11.38 -1.02 0.07
C MET A 73 -9.85 -1.08 0.03
N PHE A 74 -9.22 0.09 0.16
CA PHE A 74 -7.78 0.22 0.16
C PHE A 74 -7.13 -0.52 1.33
N ALA A 75 -7.65 -0.36 2.54
CA ALA A 75 -7.17 -1.05 3.73
C ALA A 75 -7.17 -2.58 3.56
N ARG A 76 -8.26 -3.15 3.01
CA ARG A 76 -8.34 -4.60 2.74
C ARG A 76 -7.31 -5.07 1.72
N ALA A 77 -6.95 -4.23 0.74
CA ALA A 77 -5.91 -4.53 -0.23
C ALA A 77 -4.51 -4.43 0.40
N VAL A 78 -4.24 -3.40 1.20
CA VAL A 78 -2.95 -3.17 1.85
C VAL A 78 -2.55 -4.33 2.76
N VAL A 79 -3.45 -4.83 3.62
CA VAL A 79 -3.13 -5.90 4.58
C VAL A 79 -2.79 -7.24 3.93
N ILE A 80 -3.21 -7.47 2.69
CA ILE A 80 -2.89 -8.68 1.92
C ILE A 80 -1.73 -8.48 0.94
N GLU A 81 -1.16 -7.27 0.83
CA GLU A 81 -0.03 -7.00 -0.09
C GLU A 81 1.17 -7.88 0.21
N LYS A 82 1.42 -8.19 1.49
CA LYS A 82 2.49 -9.09 1.92
C LYS A 82 2.49 -10.46 1.21
N GLN A 83 1.34 -10.91 0.68
CA GLN A 83 1.24 -12.16 -0.09
C GLN A 83 2.06 -12.15 -1.39
N TYR A 84 2.38 -10.97 -1.93
CA TYR A 84 3.22 -10.80 -3.12
C TYR A 84 4.72 -10.98 -2.84
N LYS A 85 5.14 -10.97 -1.56
CA LYS A 85 6.55 -11.16 -1.15
C LYS A 85 7.53 -10.22 -1.87
N ASP A 86 7.12 -8.97 -2.12
CA ASP A 86 7.99 -7.93 -2.67
C ASP A 86 9.07 -7.55 -1.66
N LEU A 87 10.28 -8.07 -1.85
CA LEU A 87 11.40 -7.84 -0.94
C LEU A 87 11.83 -6.37 -0.87
N THR A 88 11.63 -5.59 -1.94
CA THR A 88 12.01 -4.17 -1.93
C THR A 88 10.89 -3.29 -1.38
N ARG A 89 9.67 -3.83 -1.22
CA ARG A 89 8.46 -3.11 -0.81
C ARG A 89 8.18 -1.89 -1.69
N THR A 90 8.67 -1.90 -2.94
CA THR A 90 8.59 -0.75 -3.85
C THR A 90 7.15 -0.54 -4.29
N HIS A 91 6.47 -1.63 -4.63
CA HIS A 91 5.06 -1.57 -5.04
C HIS A 91 4.16 -1.11 -3.89
N LEU A 92 4.38 -1.65 -2.69
CA LEU A 92 3.65 -1.23 -1.50
C LEU A 92 3.78 0.29 -1.28
N ARG A 93 5.01 0.83 -1.32
CA ARG A 93 5.25 2.27 -1.11
C ARG A 93 4.61 3.13 -2.20
N GLY A 94 4.83 2.81 -3.47
CA GLY A 94 4.27 3.57 -4.60
C GLY A 94 2.73 3.56 -4.60
N MET A 95 2.14 2.39 -4.35
CA MET A 95 0.69 2.23 -4.21
C MET A 95 0.15 3.04 -3.02
N MET A 96 0.80 2.95 -1.85
CA MET A 96 0.36 3.69 -0.66
C MET A 96 0.42 5.19 -0.84
N ASN A 97 1.53 5.73 -1.34
CA ASN A 97 1.66 7.17 -1.56
C ASN A 97 0.60 7.67 -2.55
N SER A 98 0.46 6.98 -3.68
CA SER A 98 -0.47 7.41 -4.74
C SER A 98 -1.94 7.36 -4.34
N VAL A 99 -2.34 6.41 -3.49
CA VAL A 99 -3.74 6.33 -3.04
C VAL A 99 -4.01 7.24 -1.84
N ILE A 100 -3.10 7.30 -0.86
CA ILE A 100 -3.32 8.08 0.38
C ILE A 100 -3.28 9.58 0.10
N PHE A 101 -2.41 10.04 -0.81
CA PHE A 101 -2.18 11.47 -1.07
C PHE A 101 -2.88 12.00 -2.32
N ARG A 102 -3.84 11.26 -2.88
CA ARG A 102 -4.53 11.60 -4.15
C ARG A 102 -5.42 12.86 -4.11
N GLY A 103 -5.58 13.49 -2.95
CA GLY A 103 -6.11 14.86 -2.81
C GLY A 103 -7.64 15.04 -2.74
N ASP A 104 -8.44 14.01 -3.02
CA ASP A 104 -9.91 14.04 -2.88
C ASP A 104 -10.39 13.68 -1.46
N LYS A 105 -9.51 13.09 -0.65
CA LYS A 105 -9.77 12.56 0.69
C LYS A 105 -8.64 12.89 1.64
N GLU A 106 -8.99 12.99 2.92
CA GLU A 106 -8.02 13.20 3.99
C GLU A 106 -7.15 11.94 4.18
N PRO A 107 -5.81 12.03 4.13
CA PRO A 107 -4.91 10.89 4.35
C PRO A 107 -5.21 10.09 5.62
N ALA A 108 -5.64 10.77 6.70
CA ALA A 108 -5.99 10.13 7.95
C ALA A 108 -7.19 9.17 7.85
N GLU A 109 -8.13 9.37 6.91
CA GLU A 109 -9.22 8.42 6.69
C GLU A 109 -8.67 7.04 6.27
N PHE A 110 -7.69 7.02 5.38
CA PHE A 110 -7.05 5.78 4.93
C PHE A 110 -6.25 5.11 6.05
N LEU A 111 -5.50 5.90 6.82
CA LEU A 111 -4.71 5.36 7.93
C LEU A 111 -5.59 4.78 9.05
N ASN A 112 -6.72 5.41 9.35
CA ASN A 112 -7.71 4.85 10.28
C ASN A 112 -8.27 3.53 9.75
N ALA A 113 -8.69 3.48 8.48
CA ALA A 113 -9.21 2.25 7.88
C ALA A 113 -8.17 1.11 7.85
N ILE A 114 -6.89 1.43 7.61
CA ILE A 114 -5.80 0.45 7.69
C ILE A 114 -5.62 -0.03 9.13
N GLY A 115 -5.56 0.89 10.10
CA GLY A 115 -5.38 0.55 11.52
C GLY A 115 -6.51 -0.26 12.13
N ASP A 116 -7.74 -0.13 11.60
CA ASP A 116 -8.91 -0.90 12.05
C ASP A 116 -8.88 -2.38 11.61
N LEU A 117 -7.98 -2.76 10.71
CA LEU A 117 -7.84 -4.14 10.23
C LEU A 117 -6.68 -4.89 10.90
N ASP A 118 -6.91 -6.17 11.20
CA ASP A 118 -5.83 -7.08 11.58
C ASP A 118 -4.76 -7.11 10.47
N GLY A 119 -3.51 -6.87 10.86
CA GLY A 119 -2.38 -6.76 9.93
C GLY A 119 -2.13 -5.35 9.38
N GLY A 120 -2.96 -4.36 9.72
CA GLY A 120 -2.76 -2.96 9.31
C GLY A 120 -1.45 -2.35 9.78
N SER A 121 -1.13 -2.51 11.07
CA SER A 121 0.14 -2.06 11.65
C SER A 121 1.36 -2.80 11.08
N GLU A 122 1.18 -4.06 10.66
CA GLU A 122 2.22 -4.83 9.97
C GLU A 122 2.50 -4.28 8.57
N ALA A 123 1.46 -4.00 7.79
CA ALA A 123 1.63 -3.43 6.45
C ALA A 123 2.27 -2.03 6.51
N LEU A 124 1.92 -1.21 7.51
CA LEU A 124 2.58 0.07 7.74
C LEU A 124 4.05 -0.10 8.16
N ALA A 125 4.37 -1.13 8.96
CA ALA A 125 5.76 -1.43 9.28
C ALA A 125 6.54 -1.86 8.02
N ASP A 126 5.95 -2.66 7.15
CA ASP A 126 6.55 -3.04 5.86
C ASP A 126 6.86 -1.81 4.99
N TYR A 127 5.94 -0.84 4.94
CA TYR A 127 6.16 0.44 4.27
C TYR A 127 7.41 1.18 4.78
N PHE A 128 7.62 1.21 6.10
CA PHE A 128 8.73 1.93 6.74
C PHE A 128 10.03 1.14 6.90
N THR A 129 10.11 -0.10 6.42
CA THR A 129 11.25 -1.00 6.67
C THR A 129 12.61 -0.39 6.27
N GLU A 130 12.71 0.26 5.11
CA GLU A 130 13.94 0.91 4.65
C GLU A 130 14.29 2.21 5.41
N LYS A 131 13.37 2.72 6.24
CA LYS A 131 13.49 4.00 6.95
C LYS A 131 13.44 3.80 8.48
N TRP A 132 13.62 2.55 8.93
CA TRP A 132 13.53 2.14 10.32
C TRP A 132 14.25 3.07 11.32
N SER A 133 15.55 3.31 11.13
CA SER A 133 16.35 4.16 12.04
C SER A 133 15.81 5.60 12.13
N ARG A 134 15.35 6.13 11.00
CA ARG A 134 14.80 7.49 10.90
C ARG A 134 13.44 7.61 11.58
N ILE A 135 12.60 6.57 11.48
CA ILE A 135 11.30 6.52 12.17
C ILE A 135 11.50 6.39 13.69
N GLU A 136 12.48 5.62 14.13
CA GLU A 136 12.85 5.51 15.55
C GLU A 136 13.40 6.84 16.10
N ALA A 137 14.30 7.50 15.36
CA ALA A 137 14.78 8.84 15.70
C ALA A 137 13.64 9.84 15.74
N PHE A 138 12.75 9.83 14.74
CA PHE A 138 11.57 10.68 14.72
C PHE A 138 10.72 10.48 15.96
N ALA A 139 10.36 9.24 16.31
CA ALA A 139 9.59 8.92 17.53
C ALA A 139 10.22 9.54 18.79
N ARG A 140 11.56 9.54 18.89
CA ARG A 140 12.29 10.14 20.00
C ARG A 140 12.29 11.67 19.98
N THR A 141 12.57 12.28 18.83
CA THR A 141 12.97 13.69 18.74
C THR A 141 11.89 14.63 18.25
N GLY A 142 10.91 14.15 17.48
CA GLY A 142 9.96 15.02 16.78
C GLY A 142 10.47 15.56 15.44
N ASN A 143 11.67 15.20 15.00
CA ASN A 143 12.30 15.71 13.78
C ASN A 143 12.96 14.60 12.94
N PHE A 144 13.32 14.92 11.70
CA PHE A 144 13.97 14.00 10.75
C PHE A 144 15.47 14.30 10.56
N ASP A 145 16.14 14.86 11.57
CA ASP A 145 17.58 15.14 11.54
C ASP A 145 18.38 13.83 11.56
N THR A 146 19.25 13.63 10.58
CA THR A 146 20.03 12.40 10.43
C THR A 146 21.11 12.22 11.51
N ILE A 147 21.45 13.29 12.25
CA ILE A 147 22.40 13.20 13.38
C ILE A 147 21.84 12.28 14.49
N GLU A 148 20.52 12.16 14.56
CA GLU A 148 19.82 11.42 15.60
C GLU A 148 19.57 9.94 15.23
N ASP A 149 19.89 9.50 14.01
CA ASP A 149 19.55 8.14 13.52
C ASP A 149 20.15 7.01 14.38
N ASP A 150 21.30 7.24 15.02
CA ASP A 150 22.03 6.25 15.84
C ASP A 150 21.73 6.35 17.35
N GLY A 151 20.76 7.17 17.75
CA GLY A 151 20.43 7.36 19.17
C GLY A 151 19.72 6.16 19.79
N GLU A 152 19.75 6.06 21.13
CA GLU A 152 19.10 4.96 21.84
C GLU A 152 17.58 4.94 21.59
N MET A 153 17.06 3.72 21.38
CA MET A 153 15.65 3.44 21.22
C MET A 153 14.87 3.84 22.47
N LEU A 154 13.70 4.45 22.31
CA LEU A 154 12.82 4.72 23.44
C LEU A 154 12.30 3.42 24.05
N SER A 155 12.32 3.31 25.38
CA SER A 155 11.55 2.25 26.05
C SER A 155 10.07 2.37 25.72
N GLU A 156 9.32 1.27 25.75
CA GLU A 156 7.88 1.31 25.44
C GLU A 156 7.12 2.31 26.32
N SER A 157 7.42 2.34 27.62
CA SER A 157 6.83 3.33 28.54
C SER A 157 7.14 4.79 28.14
N ALA A 158 8.35 5.04 27.64
CA ALA A 158 8.74 6.37 27.20
C ALA A 158 8.07 6.73 25.86
N LEU A 159 7.91 5.74 24.96
CA LEU A 159 7.18 5.89 23.71
C LEU A 159 5.71 6.25 23.97
N TYR A 160 5.01 5.51 24.83
CA TYR A 160 3.63 5.84 25.24
C TYR A 160 3.55 7.22 25.91
N GLY A 161 4.54 7.57 26.74
CA GLY A 161 4.60 8.90 27.35
C GLY A 161 4.85 10.04 26.36
N ASN A 162 5.44 9.76 25.20
CA ASN A 162 5.73 10.73 24.15
C ASN A 162 4.63 10.80 23.07
N ALA A 163 3.76 9.80 22.99
CA ALA A 163 2.79 9.62 21.90
C ALA A 163 1.93 10.86 21.59
N TYR A 164 1.56 11.63 22.62
CA TYR A 164 0.69 12.81 22.49
C TYR A 164 1.46 14.14 22.64
N ALA A 165 2.78 14.12 22.45
CA ALA A 165 3.56 15.34 22.40
C ALA A 165 3.14 16.21 21.21
N SER A 166 3.10 17.53 21.40
CA SER A 166 2.82 18.46 20.30
C SER A 166 3.86 18.36 19.19
N PRO A 167 3.47 18.55 17.92
CA PRO A 167 4.41 18.58 16.80
C PRO A 167 5.53 19.59 17.02
N ARG A 168 6.75 19.17 16.70
CA ARG A 168 7.92 20.06 16.65
C ARG A 168 8.21 20.63 15.27
N LEU A 169 7.62 20.00 14.25
CA LEU A 169 7.63 20.41 12.85
C LEU A 169 6.17 20.52 12.42
N GLU A 170 5.85 21.53 11.64
CA GLU A 170 4.54 21.67 10.98
C GLU A 170 4.42 20.64 9.84
N GLN A 171 3.19 20.26 9.47
CA GLN A 171 2.98 19.28 8.40
C GLN A 171 3.52 19.80 7.06
N GLU A 172 3.38 21.09 6.78
CA GLU A 172 3.82 21.71 5.52
C GLU A 172 5.32 21.61 5.29
N GLU A 173 6.12 21.43 6.36
CA GLU A 173 7.57 21.26 6.24
C GLU A 173 7.96 19.89 5.67
N VAL A 174 7.04 18.93 5.72
CA VAL A 174 7.23 17.53 5.31
C VAL A 174 6.16 17.06 4.32
N ALA A 175 5.40 18.00 3.72
CA ALA A 175 4.31 17.69 2.81
C ALA A 175 4.79 17.31 1.40
N ASP A 176 5.56 16.22 1.32
CA ASP A 176 6.14 15.68 0.09
C ASP A 176 5.37 14.49 -0.47
N GLN A 177 4.21 14.14 0.12
CA GLN A 177 3.40 12.98 -0.24
C GLN A 177 4.17 11.65 -0.15
N ASP A 178 5.20 11.62 0.69
CA ASP A 178 6.05 10.47 0.89
C ASP A 178 6.15 10.13 2.39
N TRP A 179 7.09 9.24 2.72
CA TRP A 179 7.21 8.61 4.03
C TRP A 179 7.34 9.60 5.20
N MET A 180 7.90 10.81 5.00
CA MET A 180 7.98 11.81 6.07
C MET A 180 6.60 12.35 6.43
N GLU A 181 5.81 12.73 5.42
CA GLU A 181 4.44 13.17 5.61
C GLU A 181 3.60 12.08 6.26
N LEU A 182 3.70 10.84 5.74
CA LEU A 182 2.96 9.70 6.26
C LEU A 182 3.28 9.42 7.72
N ALA A 183 4.57 9.46 8.09
CA ALA A 183 5.02 9.29 9.47
C ALA A 183 4.54 10.42 10.38
N TRP A 184 4.52 11.66 9.88
CA TRP A 184 3.99 12.82 10.60
C TRP A 184 2.50 12.66 10.89
N ILE A 185 1.70 12.31 9.87
CA ILE A 185 0.25 12.11 10.01
C ILE A 185 -0.02 10.96 10.98
N LEU A 186 0.65 9.82 10.81
CA LEU A 186 0.53 8.70 11.74
C LEU A 186 0.80 9.13 13.17
N ARG A 187 1.92 9.80 13.44
CA ARG A 187 2.26 10.17 14.81
C ARG A 187 1.28 11.15 15.45
N TYR A 188 0.88 12.19 14.72
CA TYR A 188 0.17 13.32 15.33
C TYR A 188 -1.35 13.28 15.13
N GLN A 189 -1.84 12.54 14.13
CA GLN A 189 -3.27 12.35 13.89
C GLN A 189 -3.74 10.95 14.33
N ASN A 190 -2.87 9.93 14.24
CA ASN A 190 -3.19 8.54 14.60
C ASN A 190 -2.16 7.91 15.58
N PRO A 191 -1.89 8.54 16.75
CA PRO A 191 -0.74 8.20 17.61
C PRO A 191 -0.72 6.74 18.08
N ASP A 192 -1.90 6.15 18.34
CA ASP A 192 -1.99 4.76 18.78
C ASP A 192 -1.50 3.80 17.68
N LEU A 193 -1.94 4.03 16.44
CA LEU A 193 -1.49 3.27 15.27
C LEU A 193 0.01 3.46 14.99
N PHE A 194 0.54 4.68 15.18
CA PHE A 194 1.97 4.94 15.07
C PHE A 194 2.78 4.11 16.07
N ILE A 195 2.33 4.02 17.33
CA ILE A 195 2.98 3.20 18.35
C ILE A 195 2.93 1.72 17.97
N GLU A 196 1.76 1.20 17.61
CA GLU A 196 1.60 -0.20 17.22
C GLU A 196 2.50 -0.56 16.04
N MET A 197 2.49 0.25 14.98
CA MET A 197 3.37 0.10 13.83
C MET A 197 4.84 0.11 14.25
N LEU A 198 5.26 1.07 15.08
CA LEU A 198 6.65 1.17 15.52
C LEU A 198 7.09 -0.06 16.33
N LEU A 199 6.21 -0.62 17.17
CA LEU A 199 6.49 -1.86 17.90
C LEU A 199 6.64 -3.07 16.97
N VAL A 200 5.83 -3.16 15.91
CA VAL A 200 5.98 -4.20 14.88
C VAL A 200 7.29 -4.01 14.11
N LEU A 201 7.60 -2.78 13.71
CA LEU A 201 8.82 -2.46 12.98
C LEU A 201 10.09 -2.77 13.79
N ARG A 202 10.07 -2.49 15.11
CA ARG A 202 11.09 -2.92 16.08
C ARG A 202 11.28 -4.43 16.09
N ALA A 203 10.19 -5.19 16.07
CA ALA A 203 10.24 -6.64 16.07
C ALA A 203 10.85 -7.16 14.76
N LYS A 204 10.45 -6.61 13.61
CA LYS A 204 11.02 -6.95 12.30
C LYS A 204 12.52 -6.62 12.22
N ALA A 205 12.95 -5.44 12.66
CA ALA A 205 14.36 -5.06 12.69
C ALA A 205 15.20 -6.01 13.56
N ARG A 206 14.72 -6.36 14.76
CA ARG A 206 15.40 -7.35 15.62
C ARG A 206 15.46 -8.73 14.97
N ALA A 207 14.40 -9.17 14.30
CA ALA A 207 14.38 -10.46 13.62
C ALA A 207 15.40 -10.48 12.46
N HIS A 208 15.49 -9.38 11.69
CA HIS A 208 16.50 -9.21 10.65
C HIS A 208 17.93 -9.26 11.23
N ASP A 209 18.22 -8.53 12.32
CA ASP A 209 19.54 -8.54 12.96
C ASP A 209 19.95 -9.91 13.52
N LEU A 210 18.96 -10.72 13.91
CA LEU A 210 19.16 -12.11 14.37
C LEU A 210 19.22 -13.13 13.22
N GLY A 211 19.02 -12.70 11.96
CA GLY A 211 18.93 -13.59 10.80
C GLY A 211 17.68 -14.45 10.75
N LEU A 212 16.62 -14.07 11.47
CA LEU A 212 15.35 -14.80 11.61
C LEU A 212 14.22 -14.23 10.74
N GLY A 213 14.44 -13.10 10.08
CA GLY A 213 13.39 -12.34 9.37
C GLY A 213 12.82 -13.03 8.14
N GLU A 214 13.56 -13.96 7.52
CA GLU A 214 13.21 -14.51 6.19
C GLU A 214 12.62 -15.93 6.24
N GLU A 215 12.88 -16.72 7.30
CA GLU A 215 12.44 -18.13 7.37
C GLU A 215 10.96 -18.28 7.80
N HIS A 216 10.40 -17.33 8.56
CA HIS A 216 9.01 -17.42 9.06
C HIS A 216 7.95 -17.02 8.01
N GLU A 217 8.27 -16.13 7.06
CA GLU A 217 7.32 -15.70 6.01
C GLU A 217 7.15 -16.75 4.88
N LEU A 218 7.94 -17.82 4.92
CA LEU A 218 7.87 -18.93 3.96
C LEU A 218 6.83 -20.00 4.35
N GLU A 219 6.33 -20.01 5.58
CA GLU A 219 5.42 -21.07 6.06
C GLU A 219 3.92 -20.82 5.72
N GLU A 220 3.52 -19.62 5.33
CA GLU A 220 2.14 -19.29 4.88
C GLU A 220 1.95 -19.52 3.37
N GLU A 221 2.06 -20.77 2.89
CA GLU A 221 1.98 -21.09 1.45
C GLU A 221 0.55 -21.21 0.85
N ASP A 222 -0.53 -21.16 1.66
CA ASP A 222 -1.85 -21.63 1.21
C ASP A 222 -2.77 -20.56 0.55
N ALA A 223 -2.25 -19.35 0.26
CA ALA A 223 -3.04 -18.26 -0.37
C ALA A 223 -2.31 -17.53 -1.51
N ARG A 224 -1.29 -18.17 -2.11
CA ARG A 224 -0.46 -17.56 -3.15
C ARG A 224 -1.29 -17.22 -4.39
N VAL A 225 -1.34 -15.94 -4.76
CA VAL A 225 -1.78 -15.50 -6.09
C VAL A 225 -0.56 -15.58 -7.01
N GLU A 226 -0.59 -16.46 -8.01
CA GLU A 226 0.51 -16.61 -8.98
C GLU A 226 0.52 -15.42 -9.96
N THR A 227 1.26 -14.36 -9.65
CA THR A 227 1.57 -13.26 -10.59
C THR A 227 3.06 -13.23 -10.94
N GLY A 228 3.71 -14.39 -11.10
CA GLY A 228 5.17 -14.51 -11.19
C GLY A 228 5.89 -13.70 -12.28
N ASP A 229 5.15 -13.05 -13.19
CA ASP A 229 5.68 -12.10 -14.17
C ASP A 229 5.79 -10.65 -13.64
N THR A 230 4.92 -10.22 -12.73
CA THR A 230 5.01 -8.88 -12.08
C THR A 230 6.06 -8.86 -10.97
N ASP A 231 6.22 -9.98 -10.23
CA ASP A 231 7.16 -10.15 -9.11
C ASP A 231 8.65 -10.00 -9.51
N ARG A 232 8.96 -10.01 -10.82
CA ARG A 232 10.32 -9.88 -11.35
C ARG A 232 10.62 -8.51 -11.97
N GLY A 233 9.76 -7.51 -11.74
CA GLY A 233 9.97 -6.14 -12.25
C GLY A 233 9.93 -6.04 -13.78
N ARG A 234 9.26 -6.99 -14.46
CA ARG A 234 8.96 -6.85 -15.89
C ARG A 234 7.56 -6.26 -16.01
N ALA A 235 7.48 -5.04 -16.54
CA ALA A 235 6.22 -4.50 -17.02
C ALA A 235 5.58 -5.50 -18.00
N THR A 236 4.33 -5.89 -17.75
CA THR A 236 3.56 -6.74 -18.66
C THR A 236 3.51 -6.08 -20.04
N PRO A 237 4.06 -6.71 -21.10
CA PRO A 237 3.86 -6.21 -22.44
C PRO A 237 2.37 -6.27 -22.75
N ALA A 238 1.78 -5.15 -23.19
CA ALA A 238 0.41 -5.15 -23.70
C ALA A 238 0.27 -6.29 -24.72
N SER A 239 -0.77 -7.13 -24.56
CA SER A 239 -1.08 -8.18 -25.51
C SER A 239 -1.25 -7.52 -26.88
N ARG A 240 -0.29 -7.72 -27.79
CA ARG A 240 -0.42 -7.24 -29.16
C ARG A 240 -1.62 -7.97 -29.75
N GLU A 241 -2.64 -7.23 -30.15
CA GLU A 241 -3.68 -7.76 -31.02
C GLU A 241 -2.98 -8.43 -32.21
N SER A 242 -3.14 -9.75 -32.29
CA SER A 242 -2.67 -10.53 -33.42
C SER A 242 -3.60 -10.21 -34.59
N ASP A 243 -3.27 -9.15 -35.32
CA ASP A 243 -3.74 -8.93 -36.69
C ASP A 243 -3.26 -10.11 -37.56
N GLU A 244 -4.01 -11.22 -37.55
CA GLU A 244 -3.93 -12.21 -38.62
C GLU A 244 -4.77 -11.71 -39.79
N GLU A 245 -4.10 -10.87 -40.58
CA GLU A 245 -4.41 -10.57 -41.96
C GLU A 245 -4.68 -11.87 -42.73
N SER A 246 -5.94 -12.04 -43.14
CA SER A 246 -6.38 -13.12 -43.99
C SER A 246 -5.72 -12.99 -45.35
N ALA A 247 -4.69 -13.81 -45.60
CA ALA A 247 -4.19 -14.11 -46.93
C ALA A 247 -3.83 -15.59 -47.00
N ILE A 248 -4.68 -16.37 -47.70
CA ILE A 248 -4.41 -17.30 -48.81
C ILE A 248 -5.70 -18.03 -49.16
#